data_AF-A0A1B8YH18-F1
#
_entry.id   AF-A0A1B8YH18-F1
#
_cell.length_a   1.000
_cell.length_b   1.000
_cell.length_c   1.000
_cell.angle_alpha   90.00
_cell.angle_beta   90.00
_cell.angle_gamma   90.00
#
_symmetry.space_group_name_H-M   'P 1'
#
loop_
_entity.id
_entity.type
_entity.pdbx_description
1 polymer ?
#
loop_
_entity_poly.entity_id
_entity_poly.type
_entity_poly.pdbx_seq_one_letter_code
_entity_poly.pdbx_strand_id
1 'polypeptide(L)'
;MGSDIESLPIPEEKDFRDYILVFPANLGIKPIYVMFNTPRNQPGVVTGRGQKVEGNWLNLAGQDMGASIPSQIADKLRGRTFNNFDDFRRAFWKEVGNDPELSK
;
A
#
# COMPACT_ATOMS: atom_id res chain seq x y z
N MET A 1 22.48 -26.59 37.48
CA MET A 1 22.41 -26.07 36.10
C MET A 1 21.08 -25.34 35.99
N GLY A 2 21.10 -24.01 35.99
CA GLY A 2 19.90 -23.20 35.83
C GLY A 2 19.55 -23.12 34.34
N SER A 3 18.31 -23.46 33.98
CA SER A 3 17.79 -23.24 32.64
C SER A 3 17.34 -21.80 32.52
N ASP A 4 18.08 -20.97 31.79
CA ASP A 4 17.63 -19.64 31.41
C ASP A 4 16.44 -19.79 30.45
N ILE A 5 15.26 -19.40 30.92
CA ILE A 5 14.06 -19.33 30.08
C ILE A 5 14.12 -17.97 29.39
N GLU A 6 14.51 -17.95 28.11
CA GLU A 6 14.38 -16.76 27.27
C GLU A 6 12.88 -16.41 27.14
N SER A 7 12.43 -15.40 27.88
CA SER A 7 11.13 -14.79 27.65
C SER A 7 11.25 -13.85 26.46
N LEU A 8 10.73 -14.26 25.30
CA LEU A 8 10.56 -13.34 24.18
C LEU A 8 9.54 -12.26 24.59
N PRO A 9 9.82 -10.96 24.33
CA PRO A 9 8.85 -9.92 24.62
C PRO A 9 7.56 -10.21 23.85
N ILE A 10 6.44 -10.26 24.56
CA ILE A 10 5.12 -10.37 23.95
C ILE A 10 4.97 -9.11 23.07
N PRO A 11 4.80 -9.25 21.74
CA PRO A 11 4.57 -8.09 20.89
C PRO A 11 3.36 -7.31 21.39
N GLU A 12 3.41 -5.98 21.35
CA GLU A 12 2.21 -5.17 21.55
C GLU A 12 1.08 -5.73 20.67
N GLU A 13 -0.09 -5.90 21.28
CA GLU A 13 -1.29 -6.39 20.63
C GLU A 13 -1.75 -5.35 19.59
N LYS A 14 -1.12 -5.36 18.43
CA LYS A 14 -1.62 -4.70 17.24
C LYS A 14 -2.91 -5.41 16.86
N ASP A 15 -3.92 -4.64 16.46
CA ASP A 15 -5.18 -5.12 15.87
C ASP A 15 -4.90 -5.80 14.52
N PHE A 16 -4.23 -6.94 14.57
CA PHE A 16 -3.93 -7.80 13.44
C PHE A 16 -5.19 -8.59 13.11
N ARG A 17 -5.88 -8.14 12.06
CA ARG A 17 -7.06 -8.80 11.53
C ARG A 17 -6.73 -9.74 10.38
N ASP A 18 -5.56 -10.38 10.42
CA ASP A 18 -5.11 -11.33 9.42
C ASP A 18 -4.75 -12.70 10.01
N TYR A 19 -5.01 -13.76 9.24
CA TYR A 19 -4.85 -15.15 9.64
C TYR A 19 -4.27 -15.98 8.50
N ILE A 20 -3.42 -16.94 8.84
CA ILE A 20 -3.06 -18.02 7.91
C ILE A 20 -3.92 -19.23 8.25
N LEU A 21 -4.83 -19.60 7.36
CA LEU A 21 -5.62 -20.80 7.46
C LEU A 21 -4.79 -21.99 6.97
N VAL A 22 -4.39 -22.87 7.88
CA VAL A 22 -3.66 -24.11 7.57
C VAL A 22 -4.65 -25.26 7.52
N PHE A 23 -4.66 -25.99 6.41
CA PHE A 23 -5.52 -27.15 6.20
C PHE A 23 -4.80 -28.45 6.55
N PRO A 24 -5.54 -29.52 6.92
CA PRO A 24 -4.96 -30.85 7.08
C PRO A 24 -4.12 -31.28 5.87
N ALA A 25 -2.92 -31.80 6.13
CA ALA A 25 -1.92 -32.09 5.10
C ALA A 25 -2.39 -33.10 4.03
N ASN A 26 -3.32 -33.99 4.40
CA ASN A 26 -3.92 -34.97 3.50
C ASN A 26 -4.83 -34.37 2.43
N LEU A 27 -5.23 -33.10 2.57
CA LEU A 27 -6.07 -32.42 1.58
C LEU A 27 -5.26 -31.78 0.44
N GLY A 28 -3.93 -31.69 0.57
CA GLY A 28 -3.06 -31.07 -0.44
C GLY A 28 -3.28 -29.57 -0.65
N ILE A 29 -4.07 -28.91 0.20
CA ILE A 29 -4.37 -27.48 0.12
C ILE A 29 -3.24 -26.71 0.81
N LYS A 30 -2.63 -25.78 0.07
CA LYS A 30 -1.62 -24.88 0.64
C LYS A 30 -2.27 -23.90 1.63
N PRO A 31 -1.57 -23.48 2.70
CA PRO A 31 -2.10 -22.48 3.63
C PRO A 31 -2.59 -21.21 2.92
N ILE A 32 -3.72 -20.66 3.38
CA ILE A 32 -4.36 -19.48 2.79
C ILE A 32 -4.18 -18.30 3.74
N TYR A 33 -3.62 -17.19 3.23
CA TYR A 33 -3.59 -15.93 3.95
C TYR A 33 -4.93 -15.18 3.79
N VAL A 34 -5.54 -14.79 4.90
CA VAL A 34 -6.81 -14.08 4.98
C VAL A 34 -6.58 -12.78 5.74
N MET A 35 -6.91 -11.63 5.15
CA MET A 35 -6.86 -10.34 5.83
C MET A 35 -8.27 -9.74 5.87
N PHE A 36 -8.81 -9.62 7.06
CA PHE A 36 -10.06 -8.93 7.35
C PHE A 36 -9.78 -7.42 7.51
N ASN A 37 -10.65 -6.59 6.95
CA ASN A 37 -10.57 -5.12 7.02
C ASN A 37 -9.28 -4.50 6.45
N THR A 38 -9.11 -4.59 5.12
CA THR A 38 -7.94 -4.02 4.43
C THR A 38 -7.69 -2.55 4.83
N PRO A 39 -6.44 -2.16 5.13
CA PRO A 39 -6.09 -0.76 5.39
C PRO A 39 -6.50 0.20 4.27
N ARG A 40 -6.71 -0.31 3.04
CA ARG A 40 -7.22 0.47 1.90
C ARG A 40 -8.62 1.05 2.12
N ASN A 41 -9.41 0.49 3.03
CA ASN A 41 -10.77 0.98 3.32
C ASN A 41 -10.84 1.87 4.57
N GLN A 42 -9.68 2.17 5.17
CA GLN A 42 -9.58 3.01 6.36
C GLN A 42 -9.06 4.41 6.01
N PRO A 43 -9.38 5.42 6.83
CA PRO A 43 -8.82 6.74 6.65
C PRO A 43 -7.30 6.77 6.80
N GLY A 44 -6.63 7.63 6.03
CA GLY A 44 -5.18 7.79 6.09
C GLY A 44 -4.69 9.10 5.51
N VAL A 45 -3.46 9.48 5.89
CA VAL A 45 -2.78 10.69 5.41
C VAL A 45 -1.80 10.32 4.29
N VAL A 46 -1.82 11.07 3.20
CA VAL A 46 -0.90 10.84 2.08
C VAL A 46 0.53 11.20 2.48
N THR A 47 1.45 10.27 2.26
CA THR A 47 2.89 10.41 2.47
C THR A 47 3.66 10.11 1.18
N GLY A 48 4.98 10.35 1.19
CA GLY A 48 5.87 10.07 0.05
C GLY A 48 6.22 11.30 -0.79
N ARG A 49 7.36 11.21 -1.48
CA ARG A 49 7.92 12.32 -2.28
C ARG A 49 7.61 12.22 -3.78
N GLY A 50 7.18 11.05 -4.24
CA GLY A 50 7.13 10.76 -5.68
C GLY A 50 8.51 10.80 -6.33
N GLN A 51 8.55 10.77 -7.65
CA GLN A 51 9.76 10.89 -8.45
C GLN A 51 9.57 11.91 -9.57
N LYS A 52 10.66 12.52 -10.04
CA LYS A 52 10.62 13.30 -11.27
C LYS A 52 10.34 12.34 -12.43
N VAL A 53 9.36 12.67 -13.26
CA VAL A 53 8.99 11.91 -14.46
C VAL A 53 9.14 12.81 -15.68
N GLU A 54 9.37 12.21 -16.84
CA GLU A 54 9.58 12.94 -18.10
C GLU A 54 8.87 12.21 -19.25
N GLY A 55 8.57 12.94 -20.33
CA GLY A 55 7.92 12.37 -21.51
C GLY A 55 6.54 11.76 -21.22
N ASN A 56 6.17 10.74 -22.00
CA ASN A 56 4.95 9.96 -21.76
C ASN A 56 5.19 8.96 -20.62
N TRP A 57 5.19 9.49 -19.39
CA TRP A 57 5.49 8.74 -18.17
C TRP A 57 4.59 7.51 -18.00
N LEU A 58 3.34 7.57 -18.46
CA LEU A 58 2.37 6.49 -18.30
C LEU A 58 2.70 5.26 -19.17
N ASN A 59 3.44 5.42 -20.26
CA ASN A 59 3.91 4.28 -21.09
C ASN A 59 4.82 3.32 -20.30
N LEU A 60 5.46 3.80 -19.24
CA LEU A 60 6.28 2.98 -18.36
C LEU A 60 5.44 2.15 -17.38
N ALA A 61 4.12 2.41 -17.25
CA ALA A 61 3.25 1.69 -16.32
C ALA A 61 3.13 0.19 -16.63
N GLY A 62 3.32 -0.21 -17.90
CA GLY A 62 3.32 -1.60 -18.33
C GLY A 62 4.71 -2.24 -18.44
N GLN A 63 5.78 -1.54 -18.02
CA GLN A 63 7.17 -1.97 -18.20
C GLN A 63 7.87 -2.07 -16.84
N ASP A 64 8.81 -3.01 -16.69
CA ASP A 64 9.63 -3.21 -15.50
C ASP A 64 8.84 -3.16 -14.17
N MET A 65 9.09 -2.15 -13.33
CA MET A 65 8.41 -1.93 -12.04
C MET A 65 7.19 -0.99 -12.13
N GLY A 66 6.80 -0.59 -13.34
CA GLY A 66 5.73 0.38 -13.60
C GLY A 66 6.21 1.84 -13.51
N ALA A 67 5.24 2.76 -13.65
CA ALA A 67 5.47 4.19 -13.59
C ALA A 67 5.37 4.69 -12.15
N SER A 68 6.40 5.41 -11.69
CA SER A 68 6.40 6.06 -10.38
C SER A 68 5.37 7.18 -10.29
N ILE A 69 4.90 7.45 -9.07
CA ILE A 69 4.05 8.61 -8.77
C ILE A 69 4.84 9.91 -9.08
N PRO A 70 4.32 10.81 -9.95
CA PRO A 70 4.98 12.06 -10.26
C PRO A 70 5.13 12.95 -9.01
N SER A 71 6.32 13.49 -8.79
CA SER A 71 6.63 14.35 -7.62
C SER A 71 5.70 15.57 -7.52
N GLN A 72 5.36 16.21 -8.64
CA GLN A 72 4.42 17.33 -8.68
C GLN A 72 3.00 16.95 -8.22
N ILE A 73 2.58 15.70 -8.43
CA ILE A 73 1.29 15.19 -7.92
C ILE A 73 1.40 14.81 -6.45
N ALA A 74 2.52 14.17 -6.06
CA ALA A 74 2.79 13.86 -4.67
C ALA A 74 2.79 15.12 -3.78
N ASP A 75 3.39 16.22 -4.26
CA ASP A 75 3.44 17.50 -3.54
C ASP A 75 2.04 18.10 -3.31
N LYS A 76 1.13 17.99 -4.29
CA LYS A 76 -0.27 18.46 -4.16
C LYS A 76 -1.11 17.62 -3.18
N LEU A 77 -0.75 16.34 -3.02
CA LEU A 77 -1.55 15.40 -2.24
C LEU A 77 -1.00 15.15 -0.83
N ARG A 78 0.30 15.33 -0.62
CA ARG A 78 0.98 15.07 0.66
C ARG A 78 0.32 15.86 1.81
N GLY A 79 0.13 15.18 2.94
CA GLY A 79 -0.49 15.76 4.12
C GLY A 79 -2.01 15.85 4.08
N ARG A 80 -2.65 15.58 2.93
CA ARG A 80 -4.12 15.46 2.86
C ARG A 80 -4.57 14.13 3.42
N THR A 81 -5.75 14.13 4.04
CA THR A 81 -6.41 12.93 4.55
C THR A 81 -7.50 12.46 3.59
N PHE A 82 -7.61 11.15 3.39
CA PHE A 82 -8.68 10.51 2.63
C PHE A 82 -9.34 9.43 3.49
N ASN A 83 -10.64 9.16 3.29
CA ASN A 83 -11.39 8.19 4.08
C ASN A 83 -11.08 6.73 3.69
N ASN A 84 -10.59 6.53 2.48
CA ASN A 84 -10.19 5.25 1.91
C ASN A 84 -9.30 5.50 0.68
N PHE A 85 -8.72 4.42 0.15
CA PHE A 85 -7.83 4.45 -1.00
C PHE A 85 -8.55 4.82 -2.31
N ASP A 86 -9.85 4.56 -2.45
CA ASP A 86 -10.58 4.92 -3.66
C ASP A 86 -10.76 6.43 -3.81
N ASP A 87 -11.05 7.11 -2.70
CA ASP A 87 -11.11 8.58 -2.65
C ASP A 87 -9.76 9.19 -3.00
N PHE A 88 -8.66 8.63 -2.47
CA PHE A 88 -7.30 9.01 -2.84
C PHE A 88 -7.04 8.79 -4.33
N ARG A 89 -7.36 7.61 -4.87
CA ARG A 89 -7.15 7.26 -6.29
C ARG A 89 -7.90 8.22 -7.21
N ARG A 90 -9.12 8.60 -6.85
CA ARG A 90 -9.93 9.57 -7.60
C ARG A 90 -9.30 10.95 -7.61
N ALA A 91 -8.85 11.43 -6.44
CA ALA A 91 -8.15 12.70 -6.34
C ALA A 91 -6.82 12.69 -7.10
N PHE A 92 -6.07 11.59 -7.03
CA PHE A 92 -4.83 11.39 -7.78
C PHE A 92 -5.05 11.57 -9.29
N TRP A 93 -6.00 10.83 -9.88
CA TRP A 93 -6.26 10.95 -11.31
C TRP A 93 -6.82 12.31 -11.72
N LYS A 94 -7.55 12.99 -10.83
CA LYS A 94 -7.98 14.37 -11.05
C LYS A 94 -6.79 15.32 -11.14
N GLU A 95 -5.81 15.21 -10.23
CA GLU A 95 -4.61 16.06 -10.27
C GLU A 95 -3.74 15.75 -11.50
N VAL A 96 -3.64 14.49 -11.91
CA VAL A 96 -2.95 14.09 -13.15
C VAL A 96 -3.65 14.70 -14.37
N GLY A 97 -4.98 14.62 -14.46
CA GLY A 97 -5.74 15.18 -15.58
C GLY A 97 -5.71 16.72 -15.63
N ASN A 98 -5.48 17.38 -14.50
CA ASN A 98 -5.30 18.83 -14.42
C ASN A 98 -3.87 19.29 -14.75
N ASP A 99 -2.92 18.37 -14.91
CA ASP A 99 -1.52 18.67 -15.14
C ASP A 99 -1.17 18.52 -16.63
N PRO A 100 -0.92 19.63 -17.36
CA PRO A 100 -0.69 19.59 -18.81
C PRO A 100 0.56 18.81 -19.22
N GLU A 101 1.52 18.60 -18.32
CA GLU A 101 2.72 17.80 -18.61
C GLU A 101 2.43 16.30 -18.53
N LEU A 102 1.50 15.91 -17.66
CA LEU A 102 1.16 14.51 -17.38
C LEU A 102 -0.07 14.01 -18.15
N SER A 103 -0.94 14.90 -18.61
CA SER A 103 -2.19 14.58 -19.33
C SER A 103 -2.02 14.47 -20.85
N LYS A 104 -0.79 14.23 -21.33
CA LYS A 104 -0.43 14.17 -22.74
C LYS A 104 -0.67 12.80 -23.36
#